data_AF-A0A850DMR8-F1
#
_entry.id   AF-A0A850DMR8-F1
#
_cell.length_a   1.000
_cell.length_b   1.000
_cell.length_c   1.000
_cell.angle_alpha   90.00
_cell.angle_beta   90.00
_cell.angle_gamma   90.00
#
_symmetry.space_group_name_H-M   'P 1'
#
loop_
_entity.id
_entity.type
_entity.pdbx_description
1 polymer ?
#
loop_
_entity_poly.entity_id
_entity_poly.type
_entity_poly.pdbx_seq_one_letter_code
_entity_poly.pdbx_strand_id
1 'polypeptide(L)'
;MTTIRRWSGRETRALREAKRMSICEFADRLGVSDRMISKWEAGGGNIHPRPVNQAALDTFLGQSSPEVKARFALLIGDAVRDPAEDLEMPPIPQVRHPVDGKPMTLVDGGVFLSGVAGEAVWLPAFYLDVHPTSNADYARFVAATGHPAPPHWPDGRPLAGTGDHPVVYVTWHDAAAYARWAGKALPTGQQWEKAARGTLGAVYPWGSQRTPAKCNVRESGPGTTTPVARYGSGVGQYGTYDLCGNVWEWCADPTEPGRHELKGGAFTSPFDRATPSSFNDAAADMSDDDTGFRCACPPPGLDLRP
;
A
#
# COMPACT_ATOMS: atom_id res chain seq x y z
N MET A 1 2.84 13.50 -15.64
CA MET A 1 1.78 14.49 -15.93
C MET A 1 1.53 15.28 -14.66
N THR A 2 1.67 16.61 -14.69
CA THR A 2 1.39 17.47 -13.53
C THR A 2 -0.12 17.46 -13.28
N THR A 3 -0.57 16.72 -12.27
CA THR A 3 -1.98 16.66 -11.87
C THR A 3 -2.22 17.65 -10.74
N ILE A 4 -2.97 18.71 -11.02
CA ILE A 4 -3.41 19.67 -10.02
C ILE A 4 -4.59 19.04 -9.27
N ARG A 5 -4.42 18.73 -7.97
CA ARG A 5 -5.49 18.12 -7.16
C ARG A 5 -6.71 19.05 -7.00
N ARG A 6 -6.47 20.37 -6.99
CA ARG A 6 -7.50 21.40 -6.90
C ARG A 6 -6.92 22.74 -7.39
N TRP A 7 -7.54 23.33 -8.40
CA TRP A 7 -7.20 24.66 -8.89
C TRP A 7 -7.56 25.74 -7.86
N SER A 8 -6.65 26.68 -7.68
CA SER A 8 -6.89 27.98 -7.06
C SER A 8 -6.65 29.11 -8.06
N GLY A 9 -6.81 30.35 -7.61
CA GLY A 9 -6.43 31.53 -8.37
C GLY A 9 -4.95 31.59 -8.75
N ARG A 10 -4.06 30.98 -7.95
CA ARG A 10 -2.61 30.91 -8.26
C ARG A 10 -2.35 30.05 -9.49
N GLU A 11 -2.86 28.82 -9.51
CA GLU A 11 -2.66 27.90 -10.65
C GLU A 11 -3.40 28.43 -11.90
N THR A 12 -4.58 29.02 -11.72
CA THR A 12 -5.32 29.65 -12.82
C THR A 12 -4.47 30.73 -13.51
N ARG A 13 -3.88 31.63 -12.71
CA ARG A 13 -2.98 32.68 -13.23
C ARG A 13 -1.75 32.09 -13.91
N ALA A 14 -1.12 31.11 -13.28
CA ALA A 14 0.05 30.44 -13.83
C ALA A 14 -0.24 29.75 -15.16
N LEU A 15 -1.42 29.13 -15.33
CA LEU A 15 -1.81 28.51 -16.61
C LEU A 15 -1.98 29.57 -17.69
N ARG A 16 -2.65 30.69 -17.38
CA ARG A 16 -2.82 31.79 -18.33
C ARG A 16 -1.48 32.37 -18.77
N GLU A 17 -0.58 32.64 -17.83
CA GLU A 17 0.76 33.17 -18.10
C GLU A 17 1.62 32.16 -18.87
N ALA A 18 1.54 30.87 -18.55
CA ALA A 18 2.21 29.79 -19.28
C ALA A 18 1.72 29.72 -20.74
N LYS A 19 0.46 30.04 -20.99
CA LYS A 19 -0.13 30.09 -22.34
C LYS A 19 0.06 31.43 -23.03
N ARG A 20 0.62 32.43 -22.33
CA ARG A 20 0.83 33.81 -22.80
C ARG A 20 -0.46 34.47 -23.29
N MET A 21 -1.57 34.18 -22.62
CA MET A 21 -2.89 34.69 -22.99
C MET A 21 -3.26 35.94 -22.18
N SER A 22 -4.03 36.82 -22.81
CA SER A 22 -4.73 37.90 -22.10
C SER A 22 -5.84 37.32 -21.21
N ILE A 23 -6.36 38.10 -20.26
CA ILE A 23 -7.49 37.66 -19.42
C ILE A 23 -8.72 37.36 -20.28
N CYS A 24 -9.02 38.23 -21.25
CA CYS A 24 -10.16 38.06 -22.17
C CYS A 24 -10.04 36.76 -22.98
N GLU A 25 -8.90 36.55 -23.65
CA GLU A 25 -8.66 35.36 -24.45
C GLU A 25 -8.73 34.07 -23.62
N PHE A 26 -8.18 34.10 -22.40
CA PHE A 26 -8.20 32.96 -21.50
C PHE A 26 -9.61 32.64 -20.99
N ALA A 27 -10.40 33.68 -20.69
CA ALA A 27 -11.79 33.55 -20.27
C ALA A 27 -12.66 32.97 -21.40
N ASP A 28 -12.49 33.47 -22.63
CA ASP A 28 -13.16 32.96 -23.83
C ASP A 28 -12.88 31.46 -24.05
N ARG A 29 -11.62 31.04 -23.91
CA ARG A 29 -11.21 29.62 -24.05
C ARG A 29 -11.81 28.71 -23.00
N LEU A 30 -12.07 29.23 -21.81
CA LEU A 30 -12.67 28.50 -20.69
C LEU A 30 -14.20 28.60 -20.65
N GLY A 31 -14.81 29.41 -21.52
CA GLY A 31 -16.26 29.65 -21.53
C GLY A 31 -16.76 30.38 -20.28
N VAL A 32 -15.93 31.25 -19.69
CA VAL A 32 -16.27 32.05 -18.50
C VAL A 32 -16.06 33.54 -18.77
N SER A 33 -16.61 34.41 -17.92
CA SER A 33 -16.41 35.87 -18.07
C SER A 33 -15.04 36.33 -17.60
N ASP A 34 -14.46 37.35 -18.22
CA ASP A 34 -13.21 38.01 -17.82
C ASP A 34 -13.17 38.38 -16.33
N ARG A 35 -14.28 38.93 -15.83
CA ARG A 35 -14.45 39.30 -14.41
C ARG A 35 -14.26 38.12 -13.46
N MET A 36 -14.61 36.92 -13.90
CA MET A 36 -14.47 35.69 -13.13
C MET A 36 -13.00 35.27 -13.04
N ILE A 37 -12.26 35.33 -14.15
CA ILE A 37 -10.81 35.10 -14.17
C ILE A 37 -10.10 36.13 -13.30
N SER A 38 -10.38 37.43 -13.48
CA SER A 38 -9.79 38.49 -12.64
C SER A 38 -10.06 38.26 -11.15
N LYS A 39 -11.27 37.83 -10.79
CA LYS A 39 -11.63 37.50 -9.40
C LYS A 39 -10.80 36.33 -8.87
N TRP A 40 -10.65 35.26 -9.64
CA TRP A 40 -9.83 34.11 -9.23
C TRP A 40 -8.39 34.53 -9.02
N GLU A 41 -7.77 35.18 -10.00
CA GLU A 41 -6.36 35.59 -9.91
C GLU A 41 -6.09 36.57 -8.76
N ALA A 42 -6.99 37.53 -8.53
CA ALA A 42 -6.90 38.45 -7.39
C ALA A 42 -7.02 37.73 -6.04
N GLY A 43 -7.76 36.63 -5.98
CA GLY A 43 -7.91 35.80 -4.77
C GLY A 43 -6.77 34.84 -4.49
N GLY A 44 -5.86 34.63 -5.45
CA GLY A 44 -4.72 33.71 -5.30
C GLY A 44 -5.14 32.33 -4.77
N GLY A 45 -4.40 31.82 -3.77
CA GLY A 45 -4.63 30.50 -3.17
C GLY A 45 -5.94 30.38 -2.39
N ASN A 46 -6.60 31.49 -2.05
CA ASN A 46 -7.79 31.49 -1.20
C ASN A 46 -9.09 31.32 -1.99
N ILE A 47 -9.05 31.46 -3.32
CA ILE A 47 -10.22 31.29 -4.19
C ILE A 47 -10.07 30.03 -5.02
N HIS A 48 -11.09 29.18 -4.94
CA HIS A 48 -11.16 27.93 -5.67
C HIS A 48 -12.31 28.00 -6.69
N PRO A 49 -12.05 27.84 -8.00
CA PRO A 49 -13.09 27.74 -9.01
C PRO A 49 -14.08 26.61 -8.69
N ARG A 50 -15.34 26.78 -9.12
CA ARG A 50 -16.39 25.76 -9.00
C ARG A 50 -16.01 24.48 -9.76
N PRO A 51 -16.56 23.30 -9.42
CA PRO A 51 -16.19 22.03 -10.04
C PRO A 51 -16.21 22.03 -11.59
N VAL A 52 -17.22 22.66 -12.20
CA VAL A 52 -17.29 22.77 -13.67
C VAL A 52 -16.11 23.54 -14.28
N ASN A 53 -15.61 24.56 -13.58
CA ASN A 53 -14.48 25.36 -14.03
C ASN A 53 -13.13 24.69 -13.72
N GLN A 54 -13.08 23.88 -12.66
CA GLN A 54 -11.93 23.01 -12.36
C GLN A 54 -11.69 22.03 -13.52
N ALA A 55 -12.75 21.34 -13.95
CA ALA A 55 -12.68 20.40 -15.07
C ALA A 55 -12.29 21.09 -16.40
N ALA A 56 -12.75 22.32 -16.63
CA ALA A 56 -12.34 23.12 -17.79
C ALA A 56 -10.85 23.45 -17.75
N LEU A 57 -10.31 23.86 -16.60
CA LEU A 57 -8.89 24.14 -16.40
C LEU A 57 -8.02 22.88 -16.53
N ASP A 58 -8.47 21.75 -15.99
CA ASP A 58 -7.81 20.44 -16.15
C ASP A 58 -7.74 20.03 -17.61
N THR A 59 -8.85 20.15 -18.33
CA THR A 59 -8.90 19.86 -19.77
C THR A 59 -7.95 20.78 -20.53
N PHE A 60 -7.92 22.06 -20.17
CA PHE A 60 -7.08 23.04 -20.87
C PHE A 60 -5.58 22.83 -20.63
N LEU A 61 -5.18 22.48 -19.40
CA LEU A 61 -3.81 22.07 -19.10
C LEU A 61 -3.48 20.72 -19.76
N GLY A 62 -4.40 19.76 -19.75
CA GLY A 62 -4.25 18.44 -20.37
C GLY A 62 -3.97 18.51 -21.87
N GLN A 63 -4.70 19.37 -22.58
CA GLN A 63 -4.54 19.63 -24.02
C GLN A 63 -3.36 20.54 -24.38
N SER A 64 -2.62 21.06 -23.39
CA SER A 64 -1.48 21.95 -23.63
C SER A 64 -0.24 21.20 -24.13
N SER A 65 0.56 21.90 -24.94
CA SER A 65 1.84 21.37 -25.42
C SER A 65 2.83 21.12 -24.27
N PRO A 66 3.84 20.26 -24.46
CA PRO A 66 4.89 20.01 -23.47
C PRO A 66 5.57 21.30 -22.98
N GLU A 67 5.81 22.27 -23.86
CA GLU A 67 6.46 23.55 -23.55
C GLU A 67 5.57 24.46 -22.69
N VAL A 68 4.24 24.42 -22.90
CA VAL A 68 3.30 25.11 -22.01
C VAL A 68 3.29 24.45 -20.65
N LYS A 69 3.25 23.11 -20.59
CA LYS A 69 3.26 22.36 -19.32
C LYS A 69 4.55 22.60 -18.52
N ALA A 70 5.70 22.66 -19.19
CA ALA A 70 6.97 23.00 -18.57
C ALA A 70 6.99 24.44 -18.01
N ARG A 71 6.52 25.42 -18.78
CA ARG A 71 6.39 26.81 -18.31
C ARG A 71 5.41 26.95 -17.15
N PHE A 72 4.29 26.26 -17.22
CA PHE A 72 3.31 26.19 -16.14
C PHE A 72 3.94 25.65 -14.86
N ALA A 73 4.69 24.54 -14.96
CA ALA A 73 5.42 23.96 -13.83
C ALA A 73 6.44 24.92 -13.21
N LEU A 74 7.15 25.72 -14.03
CA LEU A 74 8.07 26.75 -13.54
C LEU A 74 7.34 27.91 -12.86
N LEU A 75 6.19 28.35 -13.39
CA LEU A 75 5.42 29.48 -12.87
C LEU A 75 4.72 29.17 -11.54
N ILE A 76 4.37 27.91 -11.29
CA ILE A 76 3.81 27.49 -10.00
C ILE A 76 4.88 27.21 -8.93
N GLY A 77 6.17 27.42 -9.21
CA GLY A 77 7.36 27.30 -8.33
C GLY A 77 7.17 26.56 -6.98
N ASP A 78 7.90 25.45 -6.75
CA ASP A 78 7.80 24.58 -5.56
C ASP A 78 6.38 24.05 -5.20
N ALA A 79 5.34 24.36 -5.98
CA ALA A 79 4.09 23.57 -6.01
C ALA A 79 4.20 22.31 -6.90
N VAL A 80 5.40 22.01 -7.39
CA VAL A 80 5.86 20.63 -7.65
C VAL A 80 6.99 20.36 -6.66
N ARG A 81 6.60 20.16 -5.40
CA ARG A 81 7.46 19.59 -4.37
C ARG A 81 7.92 18.22 -4.90
N ASP A 82 9.20 17.90 -4.72
CA ASP A 82 9.73 16.58 -5.04
C ASP A 82 8.77 15.54 -4.44
N PRO A 83 8.22 14.56 -5.19
CA PRO A 83 7.35 13.55 -4.63
C PRO A 83 7.97 12.82 -3.44
N ALA A 84 9.31 12.86 -3.32
CA ALA A 84 10.04 12.30 -2.20
C ALA A 84 9.96 13.12 -0.90
N GLU A 85 9.80 14.45 -0.95
CA GLU A 85 9.85 15.31 0.25
C GLU A 85 8.48 15.58 0.90
N ASP A 86 7.38 15.22 0.23
CA ASP A 86 5.99 15.35 0.75
C ASP A 86 5.38 14.03 1.21
N LEU A 87 6.14 12.95 1.09
CA LEU A 87 5.79 11.62 1.57
C LEU A 87 6.42 11.30 2.93
N GLU A 88 6.83 12.30 3.72
CA GLU A 88 6.77 12.09 5.16
C GLU A 88 5.29 12.15 5.57
N MET A 89 4.58 11.04 5.30
CA MET A 89 3.51 10.66 6.21
C MET A 89 4.09 10.82 7.62
N PRO A 90 3.42 11.55 8.54
CA PRO A 90 3.88 11.59 9.91
C PRO A 90 4.14 10.14 10.33
N PRO A 91 5.29 9.84 10.97
CA PRO A 91 5.72 8.47 11.18
C PRO A 91 4.57 7.72 11.83
N ILE A 92 4.04 6.75 11.09
CA ILE A 92 2.89 5.97 11.53
C ILE A 92 3.34 5.27 12.81
N PRO A 93 2.67 5.50 13.95
CA PRO A 93 3.15 4.95 15.22
C PRO A 93 3.26 3.43 15.15
N GLN A 94 4.48 2.93 15.28
CA GLN A 94 4.77 1.50 15.37
C GLN A 94 5.11 1.13 16.80
N VAL A 95 4.66 -0.04 17.22
CA VAL A 95 5.02 -0.65 18.51
C VAL A 95 5.87 -1.88 18.24
N ARG A 96 6.77 -2.21 19.16
CA ARG A 96 7.47 -3.50 19.12
C ARG A 96 6.66 -4.52 19.90
N HIS A 97 6.39 -5.66 19.28
CA HIS A 97 5.74 -6.77 19.98
C HIS A 97 6.69 -7.30 21.08
N PRO A 98 6.20 -7.56 22.31
CA PRO A 98 7.05 -7.88 23.45
C PRO A 98 7.78 -9.23 23.35
N VAL A 99 7.28 -10.17 22.54
CA VAL A 99 7.85 -11.52 22.43
C VAL A 99 8.90 -11.63 21.32
N ASP A 100 8.53 -11.31 20.07
CA ASP A 100 9.41 -11.48 18.91
C ASP A 100 10.13 -10.18 18.47
N GLY A 101 9.80 -9.05 19.11
CA GLY A 101 10.40 -7.74 18.86
C GLY A 101 10.00 -7.09 17.53
N LYS A 102 9.11 -7.73 16.74
CA LYS A 102 8.72 -7.25 15.41
C LYS A 102 7.95 -5.93 15.52
N PRO A 103 8.20 -4.97 14.60
CA PRO A 103 7.39 -3.76 14.52
C PRO A 103 5.98 -4.12 14.04
N MET A 104 4.99 -3.60 14.75
CA MET A 104 3.58 -3.73 14.43
C MET A 104 2.94 -2.35 14.35
N THR A 105 1.93 -2.23 13.50
CA THR A 105 1.15 -1.01 13.30
C THR A 105 -0.29 -1.24 13.71
N LEU A 106 -0.92 -0.21 14.27
CA LEU A 106 -2.34 -0.27 14.63
C LEU A 106 -3.18 -0.07 13.37
N VAL A 107 -4.03 -1.04 13.06
CA VAL A 107 -5.11 -0.91 12.09
C VAL A 107 -6.37 -0.54 12.86
N ASP A 108 -6.88 0.66 12.60
CA ASP A 108 -8.03 1.21 13.32
C ASP A 108 -9.28 0.34 13.16
N GLY A 109 -10.06 0.22 14.23
CA GLY A 109 -11.37 -0.43 14.20
C GLY A 109 -12.38 0.38 13.38
N GLY A 110 -13.32 -0.30 12.73
CA GLY A 110 -14.35 0.34 11.93
C GLY A 110 -14.68 -0.40 10.64
N VAL A 111 -15.61 0.19 9.88
CA VAL A 111 -16.08 -0.34 8.60
C VAL A 111 -15.02 -0.14 7.51
N PHE A 112 -14.84 -1.16 6.67
CA PHE A 112 -14.08 -1.06 5.43
C PHE A 112 -14.82 -1.76 4.29
N LEU A 113 -14.42 -1.46 3.05
CA LEU A 113 -14.97 -2.12 1.85
C LEU A 113 -14.13 -3.36 1.49
N SER A 114 -14.68 -4.54 1.75
CA SER A 114 -14.05 -5.85 1.59
C SER A 114 -14.36 -6.47 0.22
N GLY A 115 -13.39 -7.21 -0.31
CA GLY A 115 -13.51 -7.96 -1.55
C GLY A 115 -13.63 -7.08 -2.80
N VAL A 116 -13.76 -7.74 -3.94
CA VAL A 116 -13.87 -7.06 -5.25
C VAL A 116 -15.16 -6.26 -5.38
N ALA A 117 -16.26 -6.75 -4.78
CA ALA A 117 -17.56 -6.09 -4.79
C ALA A 117 -17.64 -4.89 -3.83
N GLY A 118 -16.69 -4.73 -2.90
CA GLY A 118 -16.68 -3.63 -1.94
C GLY A 118 -17.76 -3.74 -0.88
N GLU A 119 -17.97 -4.93 -0.32
CA GLU A 119 -18.95 -5.16 0.74
C GLU A 119 -18.53 -4.49 2.05
N ALA A 120 -19.45 -3.78 2.70
CA ALA A 120 -19.16 -3.10 3.95
C ALA A 120 -19.04 -4.12 5.09
N VAL A 121 -17.83 -4.25 5.64
CA VAL A 121 -17.53 -5.16 6.76
C VAL A 121 -16.96 -4.36 7.92
N TRP A 122 -17.42 -4.62 9.14
CA TRP A 122 -16.84 -4.05 10.35
C TRP A 122 -15.78 -4.98 10.94
N LEU A 123 -14.63 -4.41 11.31
CA LEU A 123 -13.59 -5.11 12.07
C LEU A 123 -13.21 -4.32 13.33
N PRO A 124 -12.90 -5.01 14.45
CA PRO A 124 -12.28 -4.35 15.60
C PRO A 124 -10.90 -3.81 15.22
N ALA A 125 -10.35 -2.94 16.06
CA ALA A 125 -8.94 -2.53 15.92
C ALA A 125 -8.02 -3.72 16.20
N PHE A 126 -6.89 -3.80 15.51
CA PHE A 126 -5.88 -4.84 15.70
C PHE A 126 -4.50 -4.33 15.32
N TYR A 127 -3.46 -4.93 15.87
CA TYR A 127 -2.10 -4.75 15.40
C TYR A 127 -1.78 -5.76 14.30
N LEU A 128 -1.10 -5.30 13.25
CA LEU A 128 -0.54 -6.15 12.20
C LEU A 128 0.97 -5.95 12.12
N ASP A 129 1.71 -7.01 11.89
CA ASP A 129 3.14 -6.92 11.58
C ASP A 129 3.36 -6.01 10.35
N VAL A 130 4.31 -5.08 10.50
CA VAL A 130 4.67 -4.12 9.43
C VAL A 130 5.23 -4.85 8.20
N HIS A 131 5.94 -5.95 8.43
CA HIS A 131 6.60 -6.75 7.40
C HIS A 131 6.15 -8.22 7.50
N PRO A 132 6.21 -8.99 6.40
CA PRO A 132 6.21 -10.44 6.46
C PRO A 132 7.26 -10.96 7.47
N THR A 133 7.02 -12.14 8.04
CA THR A 133 8.03 -12.79 8.90
C THR A 133 9.27 -13.09 8.08
N SER A 134 10.41 -12.53 8.50
CA SER A 134 11.68 -12.73 7.80
C SER A 134 12.34 -14.07 8.16
N ASN A 135 13.31 -14.50 7.37
CA ASN A 135 14.13 -15.66 7.69
C ASN A 135 14.84 -15.50 9.05
N ALA A 136 15.32 -14.30 9.39
CA ALA A 136 15.94 -14.03 10.68
C ALA A 136 14.94 -14.12 11.84
N ASP A 137 13.68 -13.70 11.63
CA ASP A 137 12.63 -13.85 12.64
C ASP A 137 12.28 -15.33 12.86
N TYR A 138 12.10 -16.08 11.78
CA TYR A 138 11.78 -17.50 11.83
C TYR A 138 12.93 -18.33 12.41
N ALA A 139 14.19 -17.96 12.12
CA ALA A 139 15.36 -18.62 12.70
C ALA A 139 15.41 -18.48 14.24
N ARG A 140 14.95 -17.35 14.80
CA ARG A 140 14.81 -17.19 16.26
C ARG A 140 13.77 -18.16 16.84
N PHE A 141 12.65 -18.35 16.14
CA PHE A 141 11.62 -19.32 16.51
C PHE A 141 12.15 -20.76 16.48
N VAL A 142 12.82 -21.17 15.39
CA VAL A 142 13.46 -22.49 15.26
C VAL A 142 14.45 -22.72 16.41
N ALA A 143 15.34 -21.74 16.66
CA ALA A 143 16.32 -21.85 17.73
C ALA A 143 15.69 -21.91 19.14
N ALA A 144 14.58 -21.21 19.37
CA ALA A 144 13.92 -21.16 20.67
C ALA A 144 13.06 -22.40 20.97
N THR A 145 12.55 -23.08 19.95
CA THR A 145 11.53 -24.13 20.12
C THR A 145 11.97 -25.51 19.64
N GLY A 146 13.01 -25.60 18.80
CA GLY A 146 13.37 -26.83 18.10
C GLY A 146 12.41 -27.19 16.97
N HIS A 147 11.53 -26.27 16.54
CA HIS A 147 10.64 -26.46 15.40
C HIS A 147 11.46 -26.75 14.11
N PRO A 148 10.99 -27.61 13.19
CA PRO A 148 11.68 -27.89 11.95
C PRO A 148 12.01 -26.62 11.14
N ALA A 149 13.25 -26.49 10.69
CA ALA A 149 13.65 -25.44 9.77
C ALA A 149 13.07 -25.68 8.37
N PRO A 150 12.86 -24.62 7.57
CA PRO A 150 12.47 -24.77 6.17
C PRO A 150 13.43 -25.70 5.40
N PRO A 151 12.93 -26.56 4.50
CA PRO A 151 13.72 -27.62 3.88
C PRO A 151 14.89 -27.13 3.02
N HIS A 152 14.83 -25.88 2.54
CA HIS A 152 15.89 -25.27 1.73
C HIS A 152 17.02 -24.64 2.56
N TRP A 153 16.92 -24.64 3.89
CA TRP A 153 17.93 -24.08 4.78
C TRP A 153 19.07 -25.09 5.04
N PRO A 154 20.30 -24.85 4.55
CA PRO A 154 21.42 -25.73 4.83
C PRO A 154 21.72 -25.75 6.33
N ASP A 155 21.87 -26.94 6.90
CA ASP A 155 22.12 -27.16 8.32
C ASP A 155 21.11 -26.45 9.25
N GLY A 156 19.87 -26.28 8.77
CA GLY A 156 18.78 -25.63 9.51
C GLY A 156 18.97 -24.11 9.70
N ARG A 157 19.77 -23.45 8.84
CA ARG A 157 20.02 -22.00 8.90
C ARG A 157 19.63 -21.29 7.61
N PRO A 158 19.15 -20.03 7.68
CA PRO A 158 18.94 -19.21 6.49
C PRO A 158 20.17 -19.14 5.60
N LEU A 159 19.95 -19.06 4.29
CA LEU A 159 21.02 -18.77 3.33
C LEU A 159 21.70 -17.44 3.67
N ALA A 160 23.01 -17.37 3.45
CA ALA A 160 23.77 -16.17 3.73
C ALA A 160 23.22 -14.97 2.91
N GLY A 161 22.95 -13.86 3.58
CA GLY A 161 22.42 -12.65 2.95
C GLY A 161 20.90 -12.63 2.75
N THR A 162 20.15 -13.65 3.16
CA THR A 162 18.67 -13.67 3.03
C THR A 162 17.94 -13.47 4.36
N GLY A 163 18.64 -13.04 5.41
CA GLY A 163 18.05 -12.89 6.75
C GLY A 163 16.86 -11.94 6.80
N ASP A 164 16.84 -10.90 5.97
CA ASP A 164 15.78 -9.89 5.85
C ASP A 164 14.78 -10.18 4.72
N HIS A 165 14.92 -11.31 4.02
CA HIS A 165 13.90 -11.80 3.08
C HIS A 165 12.77 -12.50 3.85
N PRO A 166 11.53 -12.52 3.32
CA PRO A 166 10.44 -13.30 3.90
C PRO A 166 10.81 -14.78 3.98
N VAL A 167 10.39 -15.44 5.05
CA VAL A 167 10.46 -16.90 5.15
C VAL A 167 9.45 -17.52 4.18
N VAL A 168 9.91 -18.57 3.49
CA VAL A 168 9.15 -19.35 2.50
C VAL A 168 9.40 -20.85 2.72
N TYR A 169 8.70 -21.72 2.01
CA TYR A 169 8.65 -23.16 2.29
C TYR A 169 8.16 -23.46 3.72
N VAL A 170 7.10 -22.79 4.14
CA VAL A 170 6.43 -23.00 5.42
C VAL A 170 4.97 -23.33 5.19
N THR A 171 4.47 -24.35 5.89
CA THR A 171 3.06 -24.72 5.85
C THR A 171 2.20 -23.72 6.63
N TRP A 172 0.88 -23.80 6.48
CA TRP A 172 -0.03 -23.04 7.34
C TRP A 172 0.17 -23.40 8.81
N HIS A 173 0.46 -24.68 9.09
CA HIS A 173 0.72 -25.17 10.45
C HIS A 173 1.99 -24.60 11.05
N ASP A 174 3.05 -24.45 10.26
CA ASP A 174 4.31 -23.81 10.66
C ASP A 174 4.09 -22.32 10.96
N ALA A 175 3.38 -21.63 10.08
CA ALA A 175 3.02 -20.22 10.24
C ALA A 175 2.17 -19.99 11.51
N ALA A 176 1.18 -20.85 11.75
CA ALA A 176 0.36 -20.83 12.96
C ALA A 176 1.17 -21.16 14.23
N ALA A 177 2.14 -22.09 14.15
CA ALA A 177 3.02 -22.42 15.26
C ALA A 177 3.91 -21.24 15.64
N TYR A 178 4.52 -20.57 14.66
CA TYR A 178 5.27 -19.33 14.87
C TYR A 178 4.38 -18.27 15.52
N ALA A 179 3.18 -18.02 14.97
CA ALA A 179 2.29 -16.98 15.47
C ALA A 179 1.94 -17.22 16.94
N ARG A 180 1.59 -18.47 17.32
CA ARG A 180 1.32 -18.84 18.71
C ARG A 180 2.53 -18.66 19.61
N TRP A 181 3.71 -19.09 19.18
CA TRP A 181 4.95 -18.90 19.95
C TRP A 181 5.23 -17.42 20.20
N ALA A 182 4.99 -16.58 19.20
CA ALA A 182 5.15 -15.14 19.29
C ALA A 182 4.06 -14.46 20.12
N GLY A 183 3.03 -15.17 20.62
CA GLY A 183 1.88 -14.57 21.33
C GLY A 183 0.92 -13.82 20.41
N LYS A 184 0.86 -14.21 19.13
CA LYS A 184 0.05 -13.61 18.06
C LYS A 184 -0.87 -14.66 17.42
N ALA A 185 -1.57 -14.27 16.37
CA ALA A 185 -2.29 -15.16 15.46
C ALA A 185 -1.93 -14.83 13.99
N LEU A 186 -2.30 -15.70 13.06
CA LEU A 186 -2.38 -15.31 11.65
C LEU A 186 -3.53 -14.31 11.48
N PRO A 187 -3.39 -13.28 10.63
CA PRO A 187 -4.51 -12.38 10.34
C PRO A 187 -5.62 -13.14 9.62
N THR A 188 -6.86 -12.70 9.77
CA THR A 188 -7.90 -13.08 8.81
C THR A 188 -7.64 -12.41 7.46
N GLY A 189 -8.16 -12.97 6.37
CA GLY A 189 -8.09 -12.38 5.03
C GLY A 189 -8.67 -10.97 5.02
N GLN A 190 -9.73 -10.73 5.80
CA GLN A 190 -10.33 -9.39 5.97
C GLN A 190 -9.44 -8.43 6.76
N GLN A 191 -8.79 -8.89 7.84
CA GLN A 191 -7.80 -8.07 8.57
C GLN A 191 -6.64 -7.68 7.65
N TRP A 192 -6.09 -8.66 6.93
CA TRP A 192 -5.02 -8.47 5.97
C TRP A 192 -5.43 -7.46 4.88
N GLU A 193 -6.62 -7.64 4.31
CA GLU A 193 -7.14 -6.80 3.23
C GLU A 193 -7.41 -5.37 3.69
N LYS A 194 -7.98 -5.17 4.88
CA LYS A 194 -8.20 -3.84 5.45
C LYS A 194 -6.87 -3.10 5.65
N ALA A 195 -5.84 -3.78 6.13
CA ALA A 195 -4.51 -3.19 6.28
C ALA A 195 -3.91 -2.80 4.92
N ALA A 196 -4.16 -3.60 3.89
CA ALA A 196 -3.67 -3.33 2.55
C ALA A 196 -4.41 -2.16 1.89
N ARG A 197 -5.75 -2.18 1.89
CA ARG A 197 -6.60 -1.29 1.06
C ARG A 197 -7.11 -0.06 1.78
N GLY A 198 -7.02 -0.04 3.10
CA GLY A 198 -7.66 0.97 3.93
C GLY A 198 -9.19 0.89 3.95
N THR A 199 -9.83 1.85 4.60
CA THR A 199 -11.28 1.86 4.83
C THR A 199 -12.09 2.09 3.55
N LEU A 200 -11.54 2.85 2.60
CA LEU A 200 -12.19 3.17 1.32
C LEU A 200 -11.95 2.12 0.21
N GLY A 201 -11.25 1.02 0.53
CA GLY A 201 -11.08 -0.09 -0.41
C GLY A 201 -10.23 0.23 -1.64
N ALA A 202 -9.07 0.88 -1.45
CA ALA A 202 -8.13 1.14 -2.55
C ALA A 202 -7.75 -0.15 -3.31
N VAL A 203 -7.44 -0.04 -4.61
CA VAL A 203 -7.09 -1.23 -5.43
C VAL A 203 -5.76 -1.83 -5.01
N TYR A 204 -4.76 -0.99 -4.70
CA TYR A 204 -3.45 -1.37 -4.17
C TYR A 204 -3.17 -0.57 -2.89
N PRO A 205 -2.15 -0.95 -2.08
CA PRO A 205 -1.83 -0.21 -0.87
C PRO A 205 -1.53 1.28 -1.08
N TRP A 206 -0.93 1.62 -2.22
CA TRP A 206 -0.61 2.99 -2.61
C TRP A 206 -1.70 3.69 -3.43
N GLY A 207 -2.92 3.13 -3.49
CA GLY A 207 -4.04 3.68 -4.25
C GLY A 207 -4.37 2.90 -5.53
N SER A 208 -5.09 3.52 -6.46
CA SER A 208 -5.64 2.82 -7.64
C SER A 208 -4.72 2.81 -8.87
N GLN A 209 -3.56 3.46 -8.80
CA GLN A 209 -2.63 3.51 -9.94
C GLN A 209 -1.87 2.19 -10.08
N ARG A 210 -1.95 1.59 -11.27
CA ARG A 210 -1.15 0.43 -11.66
C ARG A 210 0.33 0.81 -11.71
N THR A 211 1.12 0.32 -10.77
CA THR A 211 2.56 0.65 -10.67
C THR A 211 3.36 -0.56 -10.17
N PRO A 212 3.66 -1.55 -11.06
CA PRO A 212 4.35 -2.78 -10.66
C PRO A 212 5.71 -2.58 -10.00
N ALA A 213 6.39 -1.45 -10.26
CA ALA A 213 7.68 -1.11 -9.65
C ALA A 213 7.61 -0.86 -8.13
N LYS A 214 6.40 -0.73 -7.56
CA LYS A 214 6.17 -0.50 -6.12
C LYS A 214 6.07 -1.80 -5.31
N CYS A 215 6.23 -2.95 -5.93
CA CYS A 215 6.13 -4.26 -5.28
C CYS A 215 7.00 -5.29 -6.00
N ASN A 216 7.22 -6.43 -5.35
CA ASN A 216 7.89 -7.56 -5.99
C ASN A 216 6.86 -8.50 -6.65
N VAL A 217 6.69 -8.36 -7.96
CA VAL A 217 5.81 -9.20 -8.80
C VAL A 217 6.56 -9.61 -10.07
N ARG A 218 5.96 -10.48 -10.89
CA ARG A 218 6.59 -10.98 -12.13
C ARG A 218 7.10 -9.86 -13.02
N GLU A 219 6.31 -8.81 -13.20
CA GLU A 219 6.62 -7.66 -14.06
C GLU A 219 7.73 -6.76 -13.50
N SER A 220 8.05 -6.85 -12.20
CA SER A 220 9.12 -6.06 -11.59
C SER A 220 10.51 -6.66 -11.82
N GLY A 221 10.59 -7.97 -12.06
CA GLY A 221 11.81 -8.65 -12.53
C GLY A 221 12.78 -9.33 -11.54
N PRO A 222 12.68 -9.25 -10.19
CA PRO A 222 13.63 -9.94 -9.30
C PRO A 222 13.67 -11.46 -9.46
N GLY A 223 12.53 -12.11 -9.75
CA GLY A 223 12.44 -13.56 -9.94
C GLY A 223 12.66 -14.40 -8.67
N THR A 224 12.74 -13.75 -7.51
CA THR A 224 12.85 -14.36 -6.18
C THR A 224 12.34 -13.37 -5.14
N THR A 225 12.30 -13.75 -3.87
CA THR A 225 11.94 -12.85 -2.77
C THR A 225 12.94 -11.70 -2.65
N THR A 226 12.52 -10.61 -2.05
CA THR A 226 13.37 -9.44 -1.79
C THR A 226 13.31 -9.05 -0.32
N PRO A 227 14.30 -8.29 0.19
CA PRO A 227 14.25 -7.76 1.55
C PRO A 227 12.92 -7.06 1.85
N VAL A 228 12.34 -7.36 3.02
CA VAL A 228 10.97 -6.94 3.40
C VAL A 228 10.76 -5.42 3.44
N ALA A 229 11.84 -4.63 3.56
CA ALA A 229 11.79 -3.17 3.60
C ALA A 229 12.10 -2.49 2.24
N ARG A 230 12.24 -3.26 1.15
CA ARG A 230 12.72 -2.74 -0.15
C ARG A 230 11.75 -1.73 -0.79
N TYR A 231 10.44 -1.95 -0.68
CA TYR A 231 9.45 -1.20 -1.44
C TYR A 231 8.74 -0.11 -0.63
N GLY A 232 9.49 0.89 -0.15
CA GLY A 232 8.93 2.00 0.64
C GLY A 232 7.81 2.79 -0.07
N SER A 233 7.88 2.93 -1.40
CA SER A 233 6.85 3.62 -2.19
C SER A 233 5.56 2.79 -2.43
N GLY A 234 5.59 1.51 -2.04
CA GLY A 234 4.46 0.58 -2.06
C GLY A 234 3.74 0.45 -0.71
N VAL A 235 4.17 1.21 0.30
CA VAL A 235 3.57 1.21 1.63
C VAL A 235 2.18 1.85 1.60
N GLY A 236 1.22 1.20 2.27
CA GLY A 236 -0.15 1.69 2.42
C GLY A 236 -0.33 2.65 3.60
N GLN A 237 -1.58 3.09 3.81
CA GLN A 237 -1.91 4.10 4.83
C GLN A 237 -1.57 3.72 6.29
N TYR A 238 -1.40 2.42 6.57
CA TYR A 238 -1.01 1.91 7.89
C TYR A 238 0.48 1.62 8.03
N GLY A 239 1.31 1.92 7.01
CA GLY A 239 2.75 1.75 7.12
C GLY A 239 3.24 0.33 6.88
N THR A 240 2.36 -0.57 6.45
CA THR A 240 2.64 -1.97 6.17
C THR A 240 3.28 -2.15 4.79
N TYR A 241 4.36 -2.92 4.75
CA TYR A 241 5.10 -3.30 3.55
C TYR A 241 4.56 -4.60 2.96
N ASP A 242 4.83 -4.79 1.67
CA ASP A 242 4.61 -6.04 0.94
C ASP A 242 3.19 -6.62 1.05
N LEU A 243 2.17 -5.78 1.26
CA LEU A 243 0.76 -6.19 1.12
C LEU A 243 0.30 -6.21 -0.35
N CYS A 244 1.24 -6.52 -1.26
CA CYS A 244 1.10 -6.69 -2.69
C CYS A 244 2.43 -7.25 -3.18
N GLY A 245 2.46 -8.52 -3.61
CA GLY A 245 3.67 -9.21 -4.05
C GLY A 245 4.63 -9.64 -2.93
N ASN A 246 5.87 -9.93 -3.33
CA ASN A 246 6.92 -10.61 -2.56
C ASN A 246 6.57 -12.07 -2.27
N VAL A 247 5.60 -12.34 -1.40
CA VAL A 247 5.14 -13.71 -1.09
C VAL A 247 3.63 -13.73 -0.92
N TRP A 248 2.99 -14.85 -1.28
CA TRP A 248 1.67 -15.17 -0.77
C TRP A 248 1.71 -15.26 0.75
N GLU A 249 0.64 -14.85 1.42
CA GLU A 249 0.59 -14.88 2.87
C GLU A 249 -0.58 -15.72 3.40
N TRP A 250 -0.23 -16.69 4.25
CA TRP A 250 -1.20 -17.50 5.00
C TRP A 250 -2.10 -16.63 5.89
N CYS A 251 -3.41 -16.78 5.70
CA CYS A 251 -4.43 -16.21 6.57
C CYS A 251 -5.07 -17.29 7.46
N ALA A 252 -5.73 -16.86 8.53
CA ALA A 252 -6.36 -17.77 9.49
C ALA A 252 -7.60 -18.47 8.93
N ASP A 253 -8.31 -17.85 7.99
CA ASP A 253 -9.63 -18.30 7.53
C ASP A 253 -9.54 -19.65 6.80
N PRO A 254 -10.27 -20.69 7.27
CA PRO A 254 -10.45 -21.90 6.50
C PRO A 254 -11.40 -21.62 5.33
N THR A 255 -11.06 -22.12 4.14
CA THR A 255 -11.88 -21.98 2.92
C THR A 255 -12.66 -23.26 2.64
N GLU A 256 -11.99 -24.40 2.80
CA GLU A 256 -12.52 -25.76 2.71
C GLU A 256 -11.79 -26.65 3.74
N PRO A 257 -12.25 -27.88 4.02
CA PRO A 257 -11.53 -28.78 4.93
C PRO A 257 -10.05 -28.95 4.53
N GLY A 258 -9.15 -28.53 5.41
CA GLY A 258 -7.70 -28.60 5.17
C GLY A 258 -7.16 -27.54 4.21
N ARG A 259 -7.92 -26.50 3.86
CA ARG A 259 -7.48 -25.37 3.04
C ARG A 259 -7.67 -24.04 3.76
N HIS A 260 -6.75 -23.12 3.51
CA HIS A 260 -6.76 -21.78 4.10
C HIS A 260 -6.51 -20.70 3.05
N GLU A 261 -7.09 -19.52 3.29
CA GLU A 261 -6.96 -18.37 2.39
C GLU A 261 -5.50 -17.88 2.31
N LEU A 262 -5.11 -17.49 1.11
CA LEU A 262 -3.86 -16.82 0.78
C LEU A 262 -4.14 -15.42 0.22
N LYS A 263 -3.34 -14.44 0.65
CA LYS A 263 -3.47 -13.05 0.19
C LYS A 263 -2.18 -12.50 -0.41
N GLY A 264 -2.34 -11.43 -1.21
CA GLY A 264 -1.26 -10.53 -1.61
C GLY A 264 -0.51 -10.85 -2.90
N GLY A 265 -0.51 -12.09 -3.37
CA GLY A 265 0.32 -12.49 -4.51
C GLY A 265 1.81 -12.53 -4.17
N ALA A 266 2.60 -13.14 -5.04
CA ALA A 266 4.05 -13.32 -4.83
C ALA A 266 4.90 -12.76 -5.98
N PHE A 267 6.23 -12.87 -5.86
CA PHE A 267 7.17 -12.50 -6.93
C PHE A 267 6.92 -13.25 -8.25
N THR A 268 6.28 -14.43 -8.19
CA THR A 268 5.87 -15.24 -9.34
C THR A 268 4.57 -14.76 -9.98
N SER A 269 3.77 -13.98 -9.26
CA SER A 269 2.42 -13.60 -9.64
C SER A 269 2.42 -12.47 -10.67
N PRO A 270 1.52 -12.50 -11.68
CA PRO A 270 1.22 -11.32 -12.47
C PRO A 270 0.70 -10.20 -11.56
N PHE A 271 1.06 -8.94 -11.85
CA PHE A 271 0.72 -7.80 -11.01
C PHE A 271 -0.79 -7.69 -10.74
N ASP A 272 -1.63 -7.95 -11.74
CA ASP A 272 -3.08 -7.85 -11.60
C ASP A 272 -3.67 -8.95 -10.70
N ARG A 273 -2.91 -10.02 -10.40
CA ARG A 273 -3.26 -11.05 -9.41
C ARG A 273 -2.76 -10.74 -8.00
N ALA A 274 -1.89 -9.74 -7.84
CA ALA A 274 -1.40 -9.28 -6.55
C ALA A 274 -2.30 -8.22 -5.90
N THR A 275 -3.50 -7.96 -6.46
CA THR A 275 -4.45 -7.04 -5.82
C THR A 275 -4.90 -7.61 -4.46
N PRO A 276 -4.89 -6.82 -3.37
CA PRO A 276 -5.30 -7.27 -2.03
C PRO A 276 -6.70 -7.90 -1.93
N SER A 277 -7.60 -7.53 -2.84
CA SER A 277 -8.96 -8.03 -2.92
C SER A 277 -9.10 -9.36 -3.64
N SER A 278 -8.05 -9.81 -4.33
CA SER A 278 -8.05 -11.12 -4.99
C SER A 278 -8.08 -12.23 -3.96
N PHE A 279 -8.92 -13.22 -4.24
CA PHE A 279 -8.99 -14.46 -3.48
C PHE A 279 -8.01 -15.47 -4.06
N ASN A 280 -7.36 -16.20 -3.16
CA ASN A 280 -6.63 -17.43 -3.45
C ASN A 280 -6.65 -18.30 -2.19
N ASP A 281 -6.38 -19.60 -2.32
CA ASP A 281 -6.27 -20.50 -1.18
C ASP A 281 -5.37 -21.70 -1.53
N ALA A 282 -4.92 -22.40 -0.50
CA ALA A 282 -4.08 -23.57 -0.67
C ALA A 282 -4.32 -24.59 0.45
N ALA A 283 -3.88 -25.83 0.21
CA ALA A 283 -3.90 -26.87 1.21
C ALA A 283 -2.97 -26.51 2.37
N ALA A 284 -3.37 -26.78 3.60
CA ALA A 284 -2.67 -26.37 4.82
C ALA A 284 -1.24 -26.93 4.92
N ASP A 285 -0.96 -28.02 4.21
CA ASP A 285 0.33 -28.72 4.12
C ASP A 285 1.19 -28.28 2.93
N MET A 286 0.70 -27.37 2.07
CA MET A 286 1.50 -26.75 1.01
C MET A 286 2.62 -25.90 1.59
N SER A 287 3.81 -25.95 0.99
CA SER A 287 4.97 -25.18 1.42
C SER A 287 5.83 -24.74 0.21
N ASP A 288 5.28 -23.88 -0.64
CA ASP A 288 5.94 -23.40 -1.85
C ASP A 288 7.00 -22.32 -1.58
N ASP A 289 7.84 -22.06 -2.57
CA ASP A 289 8.99 -21.15 -2.51
C ASP A 289 8.61 -19.67 -2.52
N ASP A 290 7.33 -19.39 -2.68
CA ASP A 290 6.74 -18.07 -2.81
C ASP A 290 5.61 -17.81 -1.80
N THR A 291 5.46 -18.70 -0.80
CA THR A 291 4.43 -18.61 0.24
C THR A 291 5.06 -18.47 1.62
N GLY A 292 4.72 -17.37 2.30
CA GLY A 292 5.13 -17.03 3.66
C GLY A 292 3.92 -16.58 4.49
N PHE A 293 4.15 -15.69 5.46
CA PHE A 293 3.09 -15.19 6.33
C PHE A 293 3.51 -13.92 7.10
N ARG A 294 2.52 -13.27 7.71
CA ARG A 294 2.70 -12.28 8.77
C ARG A 294 1.73 -12.54 9.91
N CYS A 295 1.88 -11.86 11.04
CA CYS A 295 1.03 -12.06 12.21
C CYS A 295 0.26 -10.80 12.60
N ALA A 296 -0.86 -11.03 13.30
CA ALA A 296 -1.70 -10.01 13.91
C ALA A 296 -1.95 -10.31 15.39
N CYS A 297 -2.27 -9.30 16.18
CA CYS A 297 -2.74 -9.47 17.56
C CYS A 297 -3.74 -8.36 17.94
N PRO A 298 -4.63 -8.60 18.91
CA PRO A 298 -5.53 -7.55 19.40
C PRO A 298 -4.74 -6.46 20.16
N PRO A 299 -5.27 -5.23 20.26
CA PRO A 299 -4.67 -4.20 21.09
C PRO A 299 -4.72 -4.57 22.58
N PRO A 300 -3.74 -4.13 23.40
CA PRO A 300 -3.75 -4.37 24.84
C PRO A 300 -5.07 -3.93 25.48
N GLY A 301 -5.69 -4.80 26.29
CA GLY A 301 -6.95 -4.51 27.00
C GLY A 301 -8.24 -4.90 26.25
N LEU A 302 -8.14 -5.41 25.02
CA LEU A 302 -9.23 -6.06 24.29
C LEU A 302 -8.91 -7.56 24.17
N ASP A 303 -9.17 -8.32 25.24
CA ASP A 303 -9.01 -9.77 25.24
C ASP A 303 -10.10 -10.37 24.32
N LEU A 304 -9.72 -10.87 23.15
CA LEU A 304 -10.59 -11.69 22.30
C LEU A 304 -10.64 -13.11 22.88
N ARG A 305 -11.34 -13.27 24.01
CA ARG A 305 -11.81 -14.60 24.42
C ARG A 305 -13.30 -14.69 24.14
N PRO A 306 -13.78 -15.76 23.48
CA PRO A 306 -15.19 -16.12 23.52
C PRO A 306 -15.62 -16.49 24.95
#